data_AF-A0A7V2KRI8-F1
#
_entry.id   AF-A0A7V2KRI8-F1
#
_cell.length_a   1.000
_cell.length_b   1.000
_cell.length_c   1.000
_cell.angle_alpha   90.00
_cell.angle_beta   90.00
_cell.angle_gamma   90.00
#
_symmetry.space_group_name_H-M   'P 1'
#
loop_
_entity.id
_entity.type
_entity.pdbx_description
1 polymer ?
#
loop_
_entity_poly.entity_id
_entity_poly.type
_entity_poly.pdbx_seq_one_letter_code
_entity_poly.pdbx_strand_id
1 'polypeptide(L)'
;MKLRIFCLLLVFTILLIPTGCQNYKPQLDELQRQYDELLQQNQQLQEELQEALDELELYQGTGIRVYSGIQPGVIRNELMEEVVLINKEATRNPTWDELMSFLGQDATDSMLYGPQLLCGGFAEALHNNAERAGIASAFMAINFEEGIGHAINAFNTSDKGLVYIDCTGDDTHSTHLPGYIYIGDTGSHDTIAYLEIGEPIGHINIGLSYGLDYSDYEQWKLDVQAMIDRFNEATTNE
;
A
#
# COMPACT_ATOMS: atom_id res chain seq x y z
N MET A 1 -73.26 44.92 -52.94
CA MET A 1 -71.97 45.26 -52.29
C MET A 1 -71.75 44.26 -51.14
N LYS A 2 -70.53 43.73 -51.04
CA LYS A 2 -70.05 42.66 -50.13
C LYS A 2 -70.02 43.11 -48.65
N LEU A 3 -70.15 42.21 -47.67
CA LEU A 3 -69.05 41.66 -46.83
C LEU A 3 -69.55 40.95 -45.54
N ARG A 4 -68.85 39.87 -45.16
CA ARG A 4 -69.05 38.91 -44.05
C ARG A 4 -68.54 39.44 -42.69
N ILE A 5 -68.81 38.70 -41.60
CA ILE A 5 -67.97 38.31 -40.41
C ILE A 5 -68.99 37.78 -39.36
N PHE A 6 -69.12 36.51 -38.92
CA PHE A 6 -68.22 35.39 -38.58
C PHE A 6 -67.14 35.72 -37.55
N CYS A 7 -67.55 35.92 -36.28
CA CYS A 7 -66.67 35.77 -35.12
C CYS A 7 -67.47 35.85 -33.81
N LEU A 8 -67.69 34.73 -33.12
CA LEU A 8 -67.75 34.61 -31.64
C LEU A 8 -68.13 33.18 -31.22
N LEU A 9 -67.42 32.18 -31.72
CA LEU A 9 -67.57 30.77 -31.27
C LEU A 9 -66.24 30.12 -30.91
N LEU A 10 -65.23 30.89 -30.48
CA LEU A 10 -63.90 30.33 -30.23
C LEU A 10 -63.11 31.05 -29.12
N VAL A 11 -63.72 31.22 -27.94
CA VAL A 11 -62.98 31.70 -26.74
C VAL A 11 -63.17 30.78 -25.52
N PHE A 12 -63.94 29.70 -25.59
CA PHE A 12 -64.19 28.84 -24.43
C PHE A 12 -63.68 27.41 -24.58
N THR A 13 -62.45 27.23 -25.06
CA THR A 13 -61.75 25.93 -24.99
C THR A 13 -60.27 26.09 -24.67
N ILE A 14 -59.93 26.94 -23.70
CA ILE A 14 -58.62 26.89 -23.03
C ILE A 14 -58.86 27.19 -21.55
N LEU A 15 -59.39 26.23 -20.79
CA LEU A 15 -59.29 26.20 -19.32
C LEU A 15 -59.91 24.93 -18.72
N LEU A 16 -59.57 23.77 -19.28
CA LEU A 16 -59.68 22.50 -18.56
C LEU A 16 -58.43 21.70 -18.87
N ILE A 17 -57.29 22.12 -18.29
CA ILE A 17 -56.22 21.16 -18.03
C ILE A 17 -56.85 20.16 -17.04
N PRO A 18 -57.00 18.89 -17.40
CA PRO A 18 -57.74 17.94 -16.59
C PRO A 18 -57.07 17.82 -15.22
N THR A 19 -57.89 17.84 -14.18
CA THR A 19 -57.54 17.62 -12.76
C THR A 19 -56.73 16.34 -12.52
N GLY A 20 -56.63 15.44 -13.50
CA GLY A 20 -55.72 14.30 -13.49
C GLY A 20 -54.23 14.67 -13.40
N CYS A 21 -53.80 15.85 -13.86
CA CYS A 21 -52.39 16.25 -13.85
C CYS A 21 -51.84 16.50 -12.42
N GLN A 22 -52.71 16.85 -11.46
CA GLN A 22 -52.30 17.09 -10.07
C GLN A 22 -52.06 15.78 -9.28
N ASN A 23 -52.67 14.67 -9.68
CA ASN A 23 -52.53 13.38 -8.99
C ASN A 23 -51.19 12.68 -9.24
N TYR A 24 -50.53 12.95 -10.37
CA TYR A 24 -49.25 12.32 -10.73
C TYR A 24 -48.03 13.12 -10.28
N LYS A 25 -48.20 14.38 -9.89
CA LYS A 25 -47.08 15.25 -9.50
C LYS A 25 -46.26 14.70 -8.31
N PRO A 26 -46.87 14.23 -7.20
CA PRO A 26 -46.11 13.64 -6.10
C PRO A 26 -45.34 12.37 -6.50
N GLN A 27 -45.89 11.58 -7.44
CA GLN A 27 -45.25 10.37 -7.96
C GLN A 27 -44.07 10.72 -8.87
N LEU A 28 -44.18 11.80 -9.64
CA LEU A 28 -43.10 12.32 -10.47
C LEU A 28 -41.97 12.93 -9.63
N ASP A 29 -42.32 13.68 -8.58
CA ASP A 29 -41.34 14.27 -7.66
C ASP A 29 -40.57 13.18 -6.89
N GLU A 30 -41.26 12.12 -6.46
CA GLU A 30 -40.61 10.95 -5.83
C GLU A 30 -39.72 10.18 -6.81
N LEU A 31 -40.17 9.97 -8.05
CA LEU A 31 -39.36 9.32 -9.07
C LEU A 31 -38.11 10.13 -9.42
N GLN A 32 -38.22 11.46 -9.46
CA GLN A 32 -37.09 12.35 -9.66
C GLN A 32 -36.08 12.24 -8.50
N ARG A 33 -36.56 12.22 -7.25
CA ARG A 33 -35.71 12.03 -6.07
C ARG A 33 -34.95 10.70 -6.12
N GLN A 34 -35.64 9.61 -6.46
CA GLN A 34 -35.02 8.29 -6.60
C GLN A 34 -33.99 8.26 -7.74
N TYR A 35 -34.27 8.94 -8.85
CA TYR A 35 -33.32 9.08 -9.95
C TYR A 35 -32.06 9.84 -9.53
N ASP A 36 -32.22 10.94 -8.80
CA ASP A 36 -31.10 11.75 -8.32
C ASP A 36 -30.25 10.97 -7.28
N GLU A 37 -30.89 10.23 -6.36
CA GLU A 37 -30.21 9.33 -5.41
C GLU A 37 -29.43 8.22 -6.14
N LEU A 38 -30.04 7.59 -7.14
CA LEU A 38 -29.40 6.55 -7.94
C LEU A 38 -28.23 7.11 -8.76
N LEU A 39 -28.35 8.35 -9.26
CA LEU A 39 -27.27 9.02 -9.97
C LEU A 39 -26.08 9.26 -9.05
N GLN A 40 -26.32 9.72 -7.81
CA GLN A 40 -25.27 9.92 -6.81
C GLN A 40 -24.59 8.60 -6.43
N GLN A 41 -25.36 7.53 -6.22
CA GLN A 41 -24.79 6.20 -5.94
C GLN A 41 -23.94 5.67 -7.09
N ASN A 42 -24.37 5.87 -8.34
CA ASN A 42 -23.57 5.47 -9.50
C ASN A 42 -22.26 6.25 -9.60
N GLN A 43 -22.25 7.53 -9.27
CA GLN A 43 -21.02 8.33 -9.24
C GLN A 43 -20.04 7.81 -8.19
N GLN A 44 -20.52 7.56 -6.97
CA GLN A 44 -19.69 7.01 -5.90
C GLN A 44 -19.12 5.63 -6.27
N LEU A 45 -19.96 4.73 -6.81
CA LEU A 45 -19.50 3.41 -7.26
C LEU A 45 -18.48 3.49 -8.40
N GLN A 46 -18.57 4.50 -9.26
CA GLN A 46 -17.58 4.73 -10.32
C GLN A 46 -16.24 5.20 -9.73
N GLU A 47 -16.26 6.03 -8.71
CA GLU A 47 -15.06 6.46 -7.98
C GLU A 47 -14.40 5.28 -7.26
N GLU A 48 -15.18 4.49 -6.51
CA GLU A 48 -14.71 3.28 -5.82
C GLU A 48 -14.14 2.24 -6.81
N LEU A 49 -14.77 2.07 -7.97
CA LEU A 49 -14.26 1.17 -9.01
C LEU A 49 -12.95 1.67 -9.60
N GLN A 50 -12.81 2.98 -9.81
CA GLN A 50 -11.57 3.55 -10.35
C GLN A 50 -10.42 3.39 -9.35
N GLU A 51 -10.65 3.66 -8.07
CA GLU A 51 -9.64 3.45 -7.02
C GLU A 51 -9.19 1.99 -6.95
N ALA A 52 -10.12 1.03 -7.03
CA ALA A 52 -9.80 -0.39 -7.05
C ALA A 52 -9.03 -0.82 -8.32
N LEU A 53 -9.30 -0.17 -9.46
CA LEU A 53 -8.57 -0.43 -10.71
C LEU A 53 -7.14 0.11 -10.65
N ASP A 54 -6.96 1.33 -10.12
CA ASP A 54 -5.65 1.94 -9.93
C ASP A 54 -4.80 1.10 -8.95
N GLU A 55 -5.43 0.54 -7.90
CA GLU A 55 -4.80 -0.41 -6.99
C GLU A 55 -4.36 -1.69 -7.72
N LEU A 56 -5.20 -2.29 -8.56
CA LEU A 56 -4.83 -3.48 -9.33
C LEU A 56 -3.74 -3.21 -10.37
N GLU A 57 -3.74 -2.04 -10.99
CA GLU A 57 -2.71 -1.62 -11.95
C GLU A 57 -1.34 -1.53 -11.28
N LEU A 58 -1.26 -1.06 -10.03
CA LEU A 58 -0.01 -0.99 -9.25
C LEU A 58 0.72 -2.33 -9.17
N TYR A 59 -0.03 -3.44 -9.10
CA TYR A 59 0.54 -4.79 -8.97
C TYR A 59 0.56 -5.55 -10.29
N GLN A 60 0.05 -4.99 -11.38
CA GLN A 60 -0.04 -5.66 -12.66
C GLN A 60 1.36 -5.95 -13.22
N GLY A 61 1.63 -7.22 -13.55
CA GLY A 61 2.92 -7.63 -14.12
C GLY A 61 4.05 -7.82 -13.10
N THR A 62 3.84 -7.47 -11.82
CA THR A 62 4.80 -7.73 -10.73
C THR A 62 4.82 -9.19 -10.28
N GLY A 63 3.80 -9.97 -10.69
CA GLY A 63 3.52 -11.32 -10.20
C GLY A 63 3.12 -11.41 -8.72
N ILE A 64 2.91 -10.26 -8.07
CA ILE A 64 2.34 -10.15 -6.73
C ILE A 64 0.85 -10.49 -6.78
N ARG A 65 0.38 -11.24 -5.77
CA ARG A 65 -1.04 -11.53 -5.55
C ARG A 65 -1.51 -10.72 -4.35
N VAL A 66 -2.49 -9.86 -4.57
CA VAL A 66 -3.05 -9.00 -3.53
C VAL A 66 -4.31 -9.64 -2.95
N TYR A 67 -4.41 -9.60 -1.63
CA TYR A 67 -5.57 -10.04 -0.88
C TYR A 67 -5.97 -8.91 0.05
N SER A 68 -7.26 -8.55 0.07
CA SER A 68 -7.80 -7.51 0.94
C SER A 68 -8.85 -8.07 1.88
N GLY A 69 -8.84 -7.61 3.13
CA GLY A 69 -9.78 -8.03 4.18
C GLY A 69 -9.57 -9.46 4.70
N ILE A 70 -8.40 -10.07 4.45
CA ILE A 70 -8.09 -11.44 4.83
C ILE A 70 -6.82 -11.45 5.71
N GLN A 71 -6.84 -12.27 6.77
CA GLN A 71 -5.64 -12.52 7.59
C GLN A 71 -4.67 -13.45 6.85
N PRO A 72 -3.35 -13.24 6.96
CA PRO A 72 -2.38 -13.90 6.09
C PRO A 72 -2.18 -15.40 6.36
N GLY A 73 -2.59 -15.90 7.54
CA GLY A 73 -2.38 -17.31 7.92
C GLY A 73 -0.90 -17.69 8.07
N VAL A 74 -0.02 -16.71 8.28
CA VAL A 74 1.41 -16.89 8.53
C VAL A 74 1.64 -17.07 10.03
N ILE A 75 2.58 -17.94 10.38
CA ILE A 75 2.96 -18.21 11.77
C ILE A 75 3.91 -17.14 12.28
N ARG A 76 3.68 -16.64 13.50
CA ARG A 76 4.50 -15.59 14.12
C ARG A 76 5.53 -16.09 15.15
N ASN A 77 5.39 -17.33 15.63
CA ASN A 77 6.28 -17.93 16.63
C ASN A 77 6.27 -19.47 16.60
N GLU A 78 7.17 -20.10 17.36
CA GLU A 78 7.33 -21.55 17.45
C GLU A 78 6.11 -22.28 18.03
N LEU A 79 5.23 -21.56 18.74
CA LEU A 79 3.99 -22.09 19.29
C LEU A 79 2.87 -22.19 18.26
N MET A 80 3.16 -21.89 16.99
CA MET A 80 2.21 -21.90 15.88
C MET A 80 1.06 -20.91 16.05
N GLU A 81 1.30 -19.79 16.74
CA GLU A 81 0.35 -18.67 16.72
C GLU A 81 0.36 -18.02 15.33
N GLU A 82 -0.81 -17.64 14.84
CA GLU A 82 -0.97 -16.94 13.57
C GLU A 82 -0.82 -15.43 13.77
N VAL A 83 -0.33 -14.76 12.72
CA VAL A 83 -0.33 -13.31 12.58
C VAL A 83 -1.77 -12.76 12.63
N VAL A 84 -1.96 -11.68 13.38
CA VAL A 84 -3.23 -10.94 13.46
C VAL A 84 -3.01 -9.47 13.10
N LEU A 85 -3.41 -9.11 11.88
CA LEU A 85 -3.37 -7.75 11.37
C LEU A 85 -4.59 -6.95 11.86
N ILE A 86 -4.32 -5.75 12.37
CA ILE A 86 -5.32 -4.79 12.85
C ILE A 86 -5.33 -3.62 11.88
N ASN A 87 -6.27 -3.65 10.93
CA ASN A 87 -6.46 -2.57 9.96
C ASN A 87 -7.39 -1.49 10.51
N LYS A 88 -7.06 -0.22 10.29
CA LYS A 88 -7.91 0.93 10.57
C LYS A 88 -8.43 1.55 9.28
N GLU A 89 -9.69 1.96 9.29
CA GLU A 89 -10.35 2.55 8.11
C GLU A 89 -9.80 3.92 7.68
N ALA A 90 -9.02 4.59 8.53
CA ALA A 90 -8.55 5.97 8.31
C ALA A 90 -7.02 6.09 8.26
N THR A 91 -6.34 5.09 7.71
CA THR A 91 -4.91 5.19 7.40
C THR A 91 -4.69 5.82 6.03
N ARG A 92 -3.49 6.34 5.81
CA ARG A 92 -3.11 6.96 4.53
C ARG A 92 -1.74 6.49 4.08
N ASN A 93 -1.53 6.56 2.78
CA ASN A 93 -0.20 6.41 2.18
C ASN A 93 0.73 7.51 2.74
N PRO A 94 1.91 7.14 3.28
CA PRO A 94 2.87 8.11 3.77
C PRO A 94 3.65 8.74 2.60
N THR A 95 4.27 9.90 2.82
CA THR A 95 5.42 10.30 2.01
C THR A 95 6.64 9.46 2.39
N TRP A 96 7.68 9.43 1.55
CA TRP A 96 8.94 8.78 1.87
C TRP A 96 9.53 9.27 3.20
N ASP A 97 9.55 10.59 3.41
CA ASP A 97 10.09 11.19 4.64
C ASP A 97 9.26 10.81 5.88
N GLU A 98 7.94 10.72 5.74
CA GLU A 98 7.07 10.24 6.83
C GLU A 98 7.31 8.76 7.15
N LEU A 99 7.52 7.93 6.12
CA LEU A 99 7.85 6.52 6.31
C LEU A 99 9.19 6.37 7.03
N MET A 100 10.25 7.04 6.57
CA MET A 100 11.57 6.97 7.22
C MET A 100 11.52 7.50 8.66
N SER A 101 10.76 8.56 8.92
CA SER A 101 10.56 9.10 10.26
C SER A 101 9.80 8.13 11.17
N PHE A 102 8.82 7.41 10.64
CA PHE A 102 8.09 6.37 11.37
C PHE A 102 9.00 5.19 11.71
N LEU A 103 9.74 4.65 10.73
CA LEU A 103 10.66 3.53 10.93
C LEU A 103 11.71 3.86 12.00
N GLY A 104 12.32 5.06 11.94
CA GLY A 104 13.30 5.48 12.96
C GLY A 104 12.73 5.71 14.38
N GLN A 105 11.41 5.68 14.56
CA GLN A 105 10.74 5.75 15.87
C GLN A 105 10.15 4.41 16.31
N ASP A 106 9.85 3.53 15.35
CA ASP A 106 9.37 2.20 15.61
C ASP A 106 10.51 1.34 16.16
N ALA A 107 10.22 0.49 17.15
CA ALA A 107 11.24 -0.31 17.83
C ALA A 107 11.19 -1.79 17.44
N THR A 108 10.46 -2.12 16.37
CA THR A 108 10.27 -3.51 15.92
C THR A 108 11.60 -4.15 15.54
N ASP A 109 12.44 -3.41 14.83
CA ASP A 109 13.76 -3.84 14.34
C ASP A 109 14.77 -4.15 15.47
N SER A 110 14.51 -3.62 16.66
CA SER A 110 15.32 -3.81 17.87
C SER A 110 14.87 -5.02 18.70
N MET A 111 13.80 -5.71 18.28
CA MET A 111 13.37 -6.95 18.91
C MET A 111 14.27 -8.12 18.52
N LEU A 112 14.39 -9.10 19.41
CA LEU A 112 15.26 -10.25 19.17
C LEU A 112 14.58 -11.30 18.28
N TYR A 113 15.21 -11.62 17.15
CA TYR A 113 14.74 -12.71 16.31
C TYR A 113 14.98 -14.06 16.99
N GLY A 114 13.95 -14.89 17.05
CA GLY A 114 14.05 -16.20 17.69
C GLY A 114 12.73 -16.94 17.79
N PRO A 115 12.69 -18.04 18.56
CA PRO A 115 11.52 -18.91 18.57
C PRO A 115 10.23 -18.24 19.04
N GLN A 116 10.33 -17.20 19.89
CA GLN A 116 9.19 -16.42 20.37
C GLN A 116 8.70 -15.37 19.36
N LEU A 117 9.53 -15.00 18.38
CA LEU A 117 9.25 -13.94 17.41
C LEU A 117 9.99 -14.24 16.10
N LEU A 118 9.25 -14.80 15.15
CA LEU A 118 9.71 -15.10 13.79
C LEU A 118 9.36 -13.93 12.86
N CYS A 119 9.78 -13.99 11.60
CA CYS A 119 9.57 -12.92 10.61
C CYS A 119 8.10 -12.49 10.50
N GLY A 120 7.15 -13.45 10.57
CA GLY A 120 5.72 -13.15 10.60
C GLY A 120 5.32 -12.24 11.77
N GLY A 121 5.92 -12.42 12.94
CA GLY A 121 5.67 -11.59 14.12
C GLY A 121 6.30 -10.20 14.04
N PHE A 122 7.47 -10.06 13.41
CA PHE A 122 8.05 -8.74 13.09
C PHE A 122 7.15 -7.97 12.13
N ALA A 123 6.76 -8.61 11.03
CA ALA A 123 5.89 -7.99 10.04
C ALA A 123 4.49 -7.66 10.59
N GLU A 124 3.95 -8.49 11.50
CA GLU A 124 2.73 -8.19 12.26
C GLU A 124 2.90 -6.93 13.12
N ALA A 125 4.00 -6.84 13.88
CA ALA A 125 4.27 -5.74 14.80
C ALA A 125 4.42 -4.42 14.03
N LEU A 126 5.23 -4.39 12.97
CA LEU A 126 5.43 -3.20 12.17
C LEU A 126 4.12 -2.74 11.50
N HIS A 127 3.36 -3.67 10.90
CA HIS A 127 2.07 -3.37 10.30
C HIS A 127 1.12 -2.71 11.30
N ASN A 128 0.94 -3.35 12.46
CA ASN A 128 0.01 -2.88 13.48
C ASN A 128 0.47 -1.54 14.10
N ASN A 129 1.78 -1.30 14.19
CA ASN A 129 2.32 -0.02 14.64
C ASN A 129 2.11 1.09 13.60
N ALA A 130 2.31 0.80 12.32
CA ALA A 130 2.03 1.74 11.23
C ALA A 130 0.55 2.13 11.20
N GLU A 131 -0.34 1.15 11.27
CA GLU A 131 -1.79 1.35 11.34
C GLU A 131 -2.17 2.19 12.58
N ARG A 132 -1.52 1.94 13.72
CA ARG A 132 -1.70 2.74 14.94
C ARG A 132 -1.26 4.19 14.76
N ALA A 133 -0.20 4.43 13.99
CA ALA A 133 0.33 5.74 13.63
C ALA A 133 -0.46 6.44 12.50
N GLY A 134 -1.46 5.78 11.90
CA GLY A 134 -2.24 6.34 10.79
C GLY A 134 -1.58 6.15 9.42
N ILE A 135 -0.59 5.27 9.32
CA ILE A 135 0.15 4.95 8.09
C ILE A 135 -0.40 3.64 7.54
N ALA A 136 -0.79 3.64 6.28
CA ALA A 136 -1.26 2.45 5.59
C ALA A 136 -0.06 1.53 5.32
N SER A 137 -0.21 0.26 5.70
CA SER A 137 0.78 -0.79 5.51
C SER A 137 0.10 -2.02 4.93
N ALA A 138 0.84 -2.81 4.16
CA ALA A 138 0.45 -4.16 3.79
C ALA A 138 1.42 -5.17 4.41
N PHE A 139 0.89 -6.32 4.78
CA PHE A 139 1.68 -7.50 5.10
C PHE A 139 1.99 -8.27 3.83
N MET A 140 3.25 -8.68 3.65
CA MET A 140 3.69 -9.44 2.49
C MET A 140 4.31 -10.77 2.91
N ALA A 141 3.78 -11.87 2.38
CA ALA A 141 4.41 -13.18 2.46
C ALA A 141 5.16 -13.49 1.16
N ILE A 142 6.42 -13.88 1.28
CA ILE A 142 7.30 -14.23 0.17
C ILE A 142 7.53 -15.73 0.20
N ASN A 143 7.28 -16.37 -0.94
CA ASN A 143 7.60 -17.78 -1.14
C ASN A 143 8.82 -17.88 -2.06
N PHE A 144 9.88 -18.53 -1.57
CA PHE A 144 11.05 -18.85 -2.39
C PHE A 144 10.87 -20.19 -3.09
N GLU A 145 11.56 -20.39 -4.21
CA GLU A 145 11.62 -21.70 -4.88
C GLU A 145 12.26 -22.77 -3.98
N GLU A 146 13.26 -22.35 -3.19
CA GLU A 146 13.95 -23.17 -2.21
C GLU A 146 14.06 -22.42 -0.87
N GLY A 147 13.88 -23.12 0.25
CA GLY A 147 14.01 -22.54 1.60
C GLY A 147 12.67 -22.31 2.31
N ILE A 148 12.73 -21.59 3.43
CA ILE A 148 11.57 -21.20 4.23
C ILE A 148 11.10 -19.84 3.72
N GLY A 149 9.79 -19.66 3.52
CA GLY A 149 9.22 -18.38 3.12
C GLY A 149 9.54 -17.27 4.13
N HIS A 150 9.40 -16.02 3.69
CA HIS A 150 9.68 -14.83 4.48
C HIS A 150 8.46 -13.93 4.63
N ALA A 151 8.47 -13.06 5.63
CA ALA A 151 7.40 -12.09 5.85
C ALA A 151 7.99 -10.71 6.05
N ILE A 152 7.49 -9.73 5.29
CA ILE A 152 7.93 -8.34 5.30
C ILE A 152 6.71 -7.41 5.17
N ASN A 153 6.94 -6.10 5.11
CA ASN A 153 5.88 -5.10 4.93
C ASN A 153 6.04 -4.36 3.61
N ALA A 154 4.92 -3.90 3.05
CA ALA A 154 4.91 -3.01 1.90
C ALA A 154 4.20 -1.70 2.24
N PHE A 155 4.78 -0.60 1.78
CA PHE A 155 4.27 0.75 1.98
C PHE A 155 4.15 1.43 0.62
N ASN A 156 2.95 1.86 0.25
CA ASN A 156 2.76 2.69 -0.93
C ASN A 156 3.02 4.14 -0.57
N THR A 157 4.19 4.66 -0.94
CA THR A 157 4.54 6.06 -0.67
C THR A 157 3.97 6.97 -1.75
N SER A 158 3.49 8.15 -1.36
CA SER A 158 2.84 9.09 -2.29
C SER A 158 3.79 9.73 -3.31
N ASP A 159 5.10 9.65 -3.08
CA ASP A 159 6.14 10.37 -3.83
C ASP A 159 7.29 9.47 -4.33
N LYS A 160 7.41 8.22 -3.85
CA LYS A 160 8.39 7.24 -4.31
C LYS A 160 7.77 5.92 -4.80
N GLY A 161 6.45 5.77 -4.72
CA GLY A 161 5.76 4.53 -5.09
C GLY A 161 5.88 3.45 -4.02
N LEU A 162 5.74 2.20 -4.45
CA LEU A 162 5.73 1.05 -3.56
C LEU A 162 7.15 0.71 -3.05
N VAL A 163 7.26 0.54 -1.74
CA VAL A 163 8.51 0.23 -1.04
C VAL A 163 8.29 -0.98 -0.17
N TYR A 164 9.25 -1.90 -0.13
CA TYR A 164 9.23 -3.06 0.74
C TYR A 164 10.23 -2.88 1.87
N ILE A 165 9.78 -3.12 3.10
CA ILE A 165 10.59 -2.96 4.30
C ILE A 165 10.68 -4.32 4.98
N ASP A 166 11.91 -4.80 5.16
CA ASP A 166 12.20 -5.92 6.04
C ASP A 166 12.75 -5.37 7.36
N CYS A 167 11.94 -5.51 8.41
CA CYS A 167 12.23 -5.09 9.77
C CYS A 167 12.69 -6.25 10.67
N THR A 168 13.00 -7.40 10.07
CA THR A 168 13.44 -8.57 10.83
C THR A 168 14.73 -8.22 11.57
N GLY A 169 14.61 -8.12 12.89
CA GLY A 169 15.70 -7.70 13.77
C GLY A 169 16.84 -8.70 13.82
N ASP A 170 17.89 -8.31 14.54
CA ASP A 170 19.12 -9.10 14.59
C ASP A 170 18.87 -10.51 15.11
N ASP A 171 19.42 -11.50 14.39
CA ASP A 171 19.61 -12.80 14.98
C ASP A 171 20.66 -12.68 16.10
N THR A 172 20.65 -13.61 17.07
CA THR A 172 21.66 -13.63 18.14
C THR A 172 23.11 -13.84 17.62
N HIS A 173 23.37 -13.81 16.32
CA HIS A 173 24.65 -14.12 15.68
C HIS A 173 25.34 -12.95 14.97
N SER A 174 24.68 -11.82 14.76
CA SER A 174 25.35 -10.58 14.30
C SER A 174 26.10 -9.87 15.43
N THR A 175 27.08 -10.53 16.03
CA THR A 175 28.02 -9.83 16.91
C THR A 175 28.87 -8.91 16.06
N HIS A 176 28.62 -7.61 16.12
CA HIS A 176 29.56 -6.60 15.64
C HIS A 176 30.89 -6.79 16.40
N LEU A 177 31.89 -7.36 15.72
CA LEU A 177 33.18 -7.68 16.31
C LEU A 177 34.00 -6.38 16.46
N PRO A 178 34.58 -6.13 17.65
CA PRO A 178 35.44 -4.97 17.85
C PRO A 178 36.61 -4.97 16.85
N GLY A 179 36.71 -3.91 16.04
CA GLY A 179 37.79 -3.73 15.06
C GLY A 179 37.41 -4.02 13.59
N TYR A 180 36.16 -4.39 13.30
CA TYR A 180 35.65 -4.53 11.93
C TYR A 180 34.89 -3.28 11.48
N ILE A 181 35.05 -2.90 10.21
CA ILE A 181 34.22 -1.87 9.56
C ILE A 181 33.03 -2.59 8.92
N TYR A 182 31.83 -2.26 9.35
CA TYR A 182 30.59 -2.75 8.77
C TYR A 182 30.15 -1.74 7.69
N ILE A 183 30.42 -2.07 6.43
CA ILE A 183 30.04 -1.21 5.31
C ILE A 183 28.53 -1.22 5.20
N GLY A 184 27.91 -0.05 5.34
CA GLY A 184 26.47 0.11 5.21
C GLY A 184 25.69 -0.06 6.51
N ASP A 185 26.35 -0.26 7.65
CA ASP A 185 25.68 -0.23 8.95
C ASP A 185 25.25 1.20 9.30
N THR A 186 23.94 1.38 9.49
CA THR A 186 23.32 2.65 9.89
C THR A 186 22.89 2.66 11.35
N GLY A 187 23.11 1.55 12.08
CA GLY A 187 22.60 1.33 13.43
C GLY A 187 21.13 0.93 13.48
N SER A 188 20.52 0.65 12.33
CA SER A 188 19.14 0.22 12.15
C SER A 188 19.12 -1.18 11.54
N HIS A 189 18.23 -2.05 12.02
CA HIS A 189 17.99 -3.37 11.41
C HIS A 189 16.91 -3.31 10.33
N ASP A 190 16.12 -2.24 10.27
CA ASP A 190 15.27 -1.96 9.12
C ASP A 190 16.09 -1.86 7.82
N THR A 191 15.64 -2.59 6.80
CA THR A 191 16.20 -2.56 5.45
C THR A 191 15.13 -2.33 4.41
N ILE A 192 15.51 -1.71 3.29
CA ILE A 192 14.73 -1.73 2.05
C ILE A 192 14.95 -3.10 1.41
N ALA A 193 13.86 -3.83 1.20
CA ALA A 193 13.87 -5.09 0.46
C ALA A 193 13.66 -4.85 -1.04
N TYR A 194 14.56 -5.38 -1.86
CA TYR A 194 14.51 -5.29 -3.32
C TYR A 194 14.02 -6.62 -3.88
N LEU A 195 12.92 -6.58 -4.62
CA LEU A 195 12.23 -7.77 -5.12
C LEU A 195 12.15 -7.75 -6.65
N GLU A 196 12.63 -8.83 -7.28
CA GLU A 196 12.41 -9.12 -8.70
C GLU A 196 12.15 -10.63 -8.86
N ILE A 197 11.14 -11.00 -9.64
CA ILE A 197 10.77 -12.42 -9.79
C ILE A 197 11.90 -13.18 -10.46
N GLY A 198 12.32 -14.27 -9.83
CA GLY A 198 13.42 -15.12 -10.30
C GLY A 198 14.78 -14.67 -9.78
N GLU A 199 14.86 -13.53 -9.10
CA GLU A 199 16.08 -13.02 -8.50
C GLU A 199 16.06 -13.23 -6.96
N PRO A 200 17.24 -13.33 -6.32
CA PRO A 200 17.34 -13.34 -4.86
C PRO A 200 16.80 -12.03 -4.24
N ILE A 201 16.24 -12.10 -3.04
CA ILE A 201 15.87 -10.89 -2.30
C ILE A 201 17.12 -10.06 -1.98
N GLY A 202 17.09 -8.77 -2.32
CA GLY A 202 18.12 -7.81 -1.94
C GLY A 202 17.74 -7.03 -0.69
N HIS A 203 18.74 -6.65 0.11
CA HIS A 203 18.53 -5.82 1.30
C HIS A 203 19.58 -4.71 1.36
N ILE A 204 19.13 -3.49 1.63
CA ILE A 204 20.00 -2.35 1.92
C ILE A 204 19.46 -1.65 3.16
N ASN A 205 20.31 -1.42 4.16
CA ASN A 205 19.92 -0.72 5.39
C ASN A 205 19.31 0.66 5.08
N ILE A 206 18.24 0.99 5.80
CA ILE A 206 17.67 2.34 5.71
C ILE A 206 18.70 3.38 6.12
N GLY A 207 18.70 4.53 5.45
CA GLY A 207 19.69 5.59 5.64
C GLY A 207 20.83 5.58 4.62
N LEU A 208 20.96 4.53 3.81
CA LEU A 208 21.79 4.53 2.60
C LEU A 208 20.99 5.12 1.42
N SER A 209 21.68 5.89 0.57
CA SER A 209 21.05 6.60 -0.55
C SER A 209 21.23 5.83 -1.86
N TYR A 210 20.35 4.87 -2.11
CA TYR A 210 20.20 4.18 -3.40
C TYR A 210 18.78 4.38 -3.93
N GLY A 211 18.56 4.13 -5.22
CA GLY A 211 17.21 4.07 -5.77
C GLY A 211 16.46 2.84 -5.25
N LEU A 212 15.21 2.70 -5.68
CA LEU A 212 14.27 1.69 -5.18
C LEU A 212 14.04 0.54 -6.18
N ASP A 213 14.66 0.61 -7.36
CA ASP A 213 14.56 -0.44 -8.36
C ASP A 213 15.56 -1.55 -8.04
N TYR A 214 15.25 -2.79 -8.45
CA TYR A 214 16.16 -3.92 -8.24
C TYR A 214 17.55 -3.69 -8.89
N SER A 215 17.60 -2.94 -9.99
CA SER A 215 18.86 -2.53 -10.63
C SER A 215 19.72 -1.60 -9.76
N ASP A 216 19.13 -0.80 -8.87
CA ASP A 216 19.86 0.01 -7.89
C ASP A 216 20.52 -0.86 -6.82
N TYR A 217 19.88 -1.96 -6.44
CA TYR A 217 20.48 -2.97 -5.57
C TYR A 217 21.65 -3.70 -6.24
N GLU A 218 21.52 -4.05 -7.52
CA GLU A 218 22.65 -4.58 -8.29
C GLU A 218 23.83 -3.59 -8.34
N GLN A 219 23.53 -2.29 -8.53
CA GLN A 219 24.56 -1.25 -8.49
C GLN A 219 25.21 -1.12 -7.11
N TRP A 220 24.43 -1.16 -6.03
CA TRP A 220 24.96 -1.15 -4.66
C TRP A 220 25.95 -2.28 -4.42
N LYS A 221 25.65 -3.51 -4.87
CA LYS A 221 26.58 -4.64 -4.75
C LYS A 221 27.92 -4.38 -5.45
N LEU A 222 27.89 -3.77 -6.64
CA LEU A 222 29.10 -3.40 -7.38
C LEU A 222 29.90 -2.33 -6.63
N ASP A 223 29.23 -1.32 -6.06
CA ASP A 223 29.87 -0.24 -5.32
C ASP A 223 30.55 -0.76 -4.03
N VAL A 224 29.88 -1.66 -3.31
CA VAL A 224 30.42 -2.34 -2.11
C VAL A 224 31.65 -3.17 -2.48
N GLN A 225 31.58 -3.98 -3.54
CA GLN A 225 32.72 -4.77 -3.99
C GLN A 225 33.90 -3.87 -4.37
N ALA A 226 33.67 -2.80 -5.11
CA ALA A 226 34.70 -1.84 -5.47
C ALA A 226 35.31 -1.16 -4.24
N MET A 227 34.54 -0.94 -3.16
CA MET A 227 35.05 -0.41 -1.90
C MET A 227 35.95 -1.41 -1.19
N ILE A 228 35.54 -2.68 -1.12
CA ILE A 228 36.33 -3.77 -0.53
C ILE A 228 37.66 -3.92 -1.28
N ASP A 229 37.64 -3.92 -2.61
CA ASP A 229 38.85 -4.06 -3.43
C ASP A 229 39.83 -2.92 -3.14
N ARG A 230 39.37 -1.66 -3.12
CA ARG A 230 40.20 -0.50 -2.76
C ARG A 230 40.79 -0.61 -1.36
N PHE A 231 40.03 -1.13 -0.40
CA PHE A 231 40.51 -1.31 0.97
C PHE A 231 41.60 -2.38 1.05
N ASN A 232 41.42 -3.50 0.35
CA ASN A 232 42.41 -4.57 0.28
C ASN A 232 43.68 -4.13 -0.44
N GLU A 233 43.58 -3.35 -1.52
CA GLU A 233 44.72 -2.74 -2.20
C GLU A 233 45.49 -1.76 -1.29
N ALA A 234 44.79 -0.96 -0.48
CA ALA A 234 45.45 -0.03 0.43
C ALA A 234 46.22 -0.76 1.55
N THR A 235 45.67 -1.84 2.10
CA THR A 235 46.26 -2.59 3.22
C THR A 235 47.37 -3.56 2.81
N THR A 236 47.46 -3.93 1.53
CA THR A 236 48.52 -4.81 1.00
C THR A 236 49.78 -4.07 0.56
N ASN A 237 49.75 -2.74 0.52
CA ASN A 237 50.87 -1.87 0.15
C ASN A 237 51.59 -1.25 1.36
N GLU A 238 51.23 -1.65 2.59
CA GLU A 238 51.95 -1.36 3.85
C GLU A 238 52.82 -2.55 4.30
#